data_AF-A0AAU8LPC0-F1
#
_entry.id   AF-A0AAU8LPC0-F1
#
_cell.length_a   1.000
_cell.length_b   1.000
_cell.length_c   1.000
_cell.angle_alpha   90.00
_cell.angle_beta   90.00
_cell.angle_gamma   90.00
#
_symmetry.space_group_name_H-M   'P 1'
#
loop_
_entity.id
_entity.type
_entity.pdbx_description
1 polymer ?
#
loop_
_entity_poly.entity_id
_entity_poly.type
_entity_poly.pdbx_seq_one_letter_code
_entity_poly.pdbx_strand_id
1 'polypeptide(L)'
;MTESTQLNTTEHPFPAHEQGESAPEQQQTPWITYTVICLCAVIWAYLNFAEDLPYYTDVANTVAPRGFRIWTGAVWALVTAAFVHFDFWHILFNMWWTKDFGRILEPSMGRKTYLAFILAAAIVSSGVQLLFTDQTGIGFSGVVYAMFGFGIVARRVYPHYQQIFDKRTVQWLLIWLGACIVLTHFDVMNIANEAHIAGFLFGLCIGMVFVARSYVAVCSLALALLTAMTVLSVTYLPWSEQWRSRHEILEFVELGEKAKAGDPEAQFQYGDVFMEYEEDKAEGISWLRKSADQGYVPALNSLAWMLATDPDPAFRNGTEAVELASRACEKDGWNEAMYIDTLAAAYAEVDRWEEAIATQQQAIEKLGNKEDSIKALYQEHLLKYQQHEKVRE
;
A
#
# COMPACT_ATOMS: atom_id res chain seq x y z
N MET A 1 -9.11 -56.18 9.47
CA MET A 1 -8.49 -55.39 10.54
C MET A 1 -8.28 -53.99 10.00
N THR A 2 -9.22 -53.11 10.28
CA THR A 2 -9.12 -51.67 9.97
C THR A 2 -9.32 -50.97 11.30
N GLU A 3 -8.22 -50.57 11.92
CA GLU A 3 -8.21 -49.83 13.17
C GLU A 3 -8.90 -48.48 12.97
N SER A 4 -10.08 -48.33 13.57
CA SER A 4 -10.69 -47.03 13.77
C SER A 4 -9.88 -46.28 14.81
N THR A 5 -9.12 -45.26 14.40
CA THR A 5 -8.48 -44.34 15.32
C THR A 5 -9.58 -43.58 16.08
N GLN A 6 -9.91 -44.03 17.29
CA GLN A 6 -10.80 -43.28 18.17
C GLN A 6 -10.08 -41.98 18.57
N LEU A 7 -10.62 -40.85 18.10
CA LEU A 7 -10.22 -39.53 18.57
C LEU A 7 -10.56 -39.44 20.07
N ASN A 8 -9.53 -39.34 20.90
CA ASN A 8 -9.65 -39.25 22.36
C ASN A 8 -10.24 -37.87 22.73
N THR A 9 -11.44 -37.85 23.31
CA THR A 9 -12.28 -36.65 23.56
C THR A 9 -12.12 -36.06 24.98
N THR A 10 -11.04 -36.36 25.71
CA THR A 10 -11.00 -36.08 27.16
C THR A 10 -10.30 -34.79 27.59
N GLU A 11 -9.77 -33.98 26.67
CA GLU A 11 -9.13 -32.69 27.01
C GLU A 11 -9.56 -31.56 26.07
N HIS A 12 -10.79 -31.10 26.22
CA HIS A 12 -11.33 -29.97 25.48
C HIS A 12 -10.96 -28.63 26.15
N PRO A 13 -10.56 -27.58 25.41
CA PRO A 13 -10.17 -26.27 25.95
C PRO A 13 -11.35 -25.36 26.35
N PHE A 14 -12.60 -25.83 26.19
CA PHE A 14 -13.82 -25.14 26.58
C PHE A 14 -14.56 -26.01 27.60
N PRO A 15 -15.35 -25.43 28.52
CA PRO A 15 -15.96 -26.16 29.63
C PRO A 15 -16.69 -27.40 29.12
N ALA A 16 -16.32 -28.56 29.67
CA ALA A 16 -17.03 -29.80 29.42
C ALA A 16 -18.46 -29.65 29.92
N HIS A 17 -19.44 -29.69 29.01
CA HIS A 17 -20.79 -30.01 29.41
C HIS A 17 -20.79 -31.46 29.89
N GLU A 18 -20.86 -31.64 31.21
CA GLU A 18 -21.01 -32.94 31.84
C GLU A 18 -22.17 -33.69 31.16
N GLN A 19 -21.86 -34.88 30.63
CA GLN A 19 -22.86 -35.80 30.11
C GLN A 19 -23.63 -36.38 31.30
N GLY A 20 -24.66 -35.67 31.76
CA GLY A 20 -25.53 -36.09 32.84
C GLY A 20 -26.72 -35.16 32.97
N GLU A 21 -27.91 -35.68 32.70
CA GLU A 21 -29.23 -35.07 32.88
C GLU A 21 -29.61 -33.92 31.93
N SER A 22 -30.61 -34.21 31.09
CA SER A 22 -31.26 -33.29 30.16
C SER A 22 -32.06 -32.22 30.91
N ALA A 23 -31.38 -31.17 31.38
CA ALA A 23 -32.01 -29.86 31.51
C ALA A 23 -32.30 -29.33 30.09
N PRO A 24 -33.41 -28.60 29.85
CA PRO A 24 -33.62 -27.96 28.56
C PRO A 24 -32.46 -26.98 28.36
N GLU A 25 -31.58 -27.30 27.41
CA GLU A 25 -30.45 -26.48 27.02
C GLU A 25 -31.00 -25.08 26.72
N GLN A 26 -30.79 -24.12 27.64
CA GLN A 26 -31.26 -22.76 27.46
C GLN A 26 -30.58 -22.24 26.20
N GLN A 27 -31.35 -22.20 25.12
CA GLN A 27 -30.90 -21.72 23.81
C GLN A 27 -30.48 -20.26 23.99
N GLN A 28 -29.20 -20.04 24.26
CA GLN A 28 -28.69 -18.71 24.53
C GLN A 28 -28.93 -17.85 23.30
N THR A 29 -29.65 -16.75 23.48
CA THR A 29 -29.90 -15.81 22.39
C THR A 29 -28.56 -15.29 21.86
N PRO A 30 -28.32 -15.37 20.54
CA PRO A 30 -27.06 -14.96 19.92
C PRO A 30 -27.00 -13.44 19.74
N TRP A 31 -26.78 -12.74 20.85
CA TRP A 31 -26.80 -11.28 20.90
C TRP A 31 -25.71 -10.63 20.05
N ILE A 32 -24.52 -11.22 19.96
CA ILE A 32 -23.44 -10.67 19.12
C ILE A 32 -23.85 -10.75 17.66
N THR A 33 -24.39 -11.89 17.23
CA THR A 33 -24.91 -12.09 15.87
C THR A 33 -25.94 -11.03 15.50
N TYR A 34 -26.95 -10.81 16.36
CA TYR A 34 -27.98 -9.79 16.09
C TYR A 34 -27.44 -8.36 16.15
N THR A 35 -26.45 -8.09 17.01
CA THR A 35 -25.79 -6.78 17.08
C THR A 35 -25.04 -6.50 15.78
N VAL A 36 -24.28 -7.47 15.26
CA VAL A 36 -23.59 -7.36 13.96
C VAL A 36 -24.59 -7.06 12.84
N ILE A 37 -25.70 -7.81 12.78
CA ILE A 37 -26.74 -7.60 11.76
C ILE A 37 -27.33 -6.19 11.85
N CYS A 38 -27.64 -5.74 13.06
CA CYS A 38 -28.16 -4.40 13.31
C CYS A 38 -27.16 -3.31 12.89
N LEU A 39 -25.88 -3.46 13.25
CA LEU A 39 -24.83 -2.51 12.87
C LEU A 39 -24.66 -2.42 11.35
N CYS A 40 -24.56 -3.56 10.66
CA CYS A 40 -24.48 -3.59 9.20
C CYS A 40 -25.70 -2.92 8.55
N ALA A 41 -26.91 -3.18 9.07
CA ALA A 41 -28.14 -2.59 8.54
C ALA A 41 -28.19 -1.07 8.77
N VAL A 42 -27.78 -0.59 9.94
CA VAL A 42 -27.71 0.85 10.25
C VAL A 42 -26.67 1.55 9.37
N ILE A 43 -25.47 0.98 9.23
CA ILE A 43 -24.41 1.53 8.38
C ILE A 43 -24.86 1.55 6.92
N TRP A 44 -25.45 0.46 6.41
CA TRP A 44 -25.97 0.41 5.04
C TRP A 44 -27.07 1.44 4.80
N ALA A 45 -28.02 1.59 5.73
CA ALA A 45 -29.09 2.58 5.62
C ALA A 45 -28.53 4.02 5.64
N TYR A 46 -27.57 4.30 6.52
CA TYR A 46 -26.90 5.60 6.56
C TYR A 46 -26.18 5.90 5.24
N LEU A 47 -25.41 4.94 4.71
CA LEU A 47 -24.64 5.14 3.49
C LEU A 47 -25.51 5.25 2.22
N ASN A 48 -26.73 4.72 2.22
CA ASN A 48 -27.61 4.76 1.03
C ASN A 48 -28.68 5.85 1.08
N PHE A 49 -29.06 6.35 2.27
CA PHE A 49 -30.20 7.27 2.41
C PHE A 49 -29.86 8.59 3.11
N ALA A 50 -28.62 8.80 3.53
CA ALA A 50 -28.23 9.93 4.35
C ALA A 50 -27.13 10.81 3.72
N GLU A 51 -27.02 10.80 2.38
CA GLU A 51 -26.01 11.58 1.63
C GLU A 51 -26.11 13.09 1.89
N ASP A 52 -27.33 13.60 2.12
CA ASP A 52 -27.60 15.01 2.41
C ASP A 52 -27.25 15.43 3.86
N LEU A 53 -26.91 14.48 4.75
CA LEU A 53 -26.61 14.82 6.13
C LEU A 53 -25.21 15.45 6.26
N PRO A 54 -25.06 16.46 7.15
CA PRO A 54 -23.72 16.90 7.54
C PRO A 54 -22.96 15.69 8.10
N TYR A 55 -21.68 15.57 7.77
CA TYR A 55 -20.79 14.45 8.15
C TYR A 55 -20.95 13.14 7.36
N TYR A 56 -21.79 13.06 6.32
CA TYR A 56 -21.87 11.85 5.46
C TYR A 56 -20.49 11.40 4.97
N THR A 57 -19.74 12.31 4.36
CA THR A 57 -18.41 12.06 3.80
C THR A 57 -17.42 11.61 4.87
N ASP A 58 -17.47 12.20 6.07
CA ASP A 58 -16.59 11.85 7.19
C ASP A 58 -16.86 10.42 7.67
N VAL A 59 -18.14 10.06 7.82
CA VAL A 59 -18.53 8.71 8.21
C VAL A 59 -18.10 7.70 7.15
N ALA A 60 -18.45 7.93 5.88
CA ALA A 60 -18.09 7.05 4.77
C ALA A 60 -16.57 6.81 4.71
N ASN A 61 -15.78 7.88 4.81
CA ASN A 61 -14.32 7.81 4.81
C ASN A 61 -13.73 7.20 6.10
N THR A 62 -14.51 7.08 7.17
CA THR A 62 -14.07 6.49 8.45
C THR A 62 -14.33 4.99 8.50
N VAL A 63 -15.47 4.53 7.98
CA VAL A 63 -15.90 3.13 8.07
C VAL A 63 -15.31 2.23 6.99
N ALA A 64 -14.98 2.77 5.82
CA ALA A 64 -14.29 2.06 4.73
C ALA A 64 -13.34 3.00 3.99
N PRO A 65 -12.27 3.49 4.65
CA PRO A 65 -11.27 4.30 3.98
C PRO A 65 -10.54 3.52 2.88
N ARG A 66 -10.04 4.24 1.87
CA ARG A 66 -9.13 3.68 0.85
C ARG A 66 -7.78 3.27 1.47
N GLY A 67 -7.04 2.38 0.80
CA GLY A 67 -5.75 1.85 1.24
C GLY A 67 -4.77 2.93 1.70
N PHE A 68 -4.68 4.06 0.97
CA PHE A 68 -3.84 5.19 1.36
C PHE A 68 -4.04 5.66 2.81
N ARG A 69 -5.29 5.79 3.27
CA ARG A 69 -5.57 6.25 4.64
C ARG A 69 -5.20 5.22 5.71
N ILE A 70 -5.18 3.93 5.35
CA ILE A 70 -4.76 2.85 6.25
C ILE A 70 -3.27 3.02 6.58
N TRP A 71 -2.44 3.29 5.58
CA TRP A 71 -1.01 3.56 5.76
C TRP A 71 -0.71 4.91 6.43
N THR A 72 -1.71 5.77 6.62
CA THR A 72 -1.61 7.00 7.44
C THR A 72 -2.22 6.85 8.83
N GLY A 73 -2.60 5.64 9.25
CA GLY A 73 -3.06 5.34 10.62
C GLY A 73 -4.51 4.87 10.74
N ALA A 74 -5.28 4.78 9.65
CA ALA A 74 -6.66 4.28 9.67
C ALA A 74 -6.75 2.75 9.75
N VAL A 75 -5.95 2.10 10.60
CA VAL A 75 -5.85 0.63 10.70
C VAL A 75 -7.14 -0.03 11.19
N TRP A 76 -8.04 0.72 11.82
CA TRP A 76 -9.39 0.26 12.19
C TRP A 76 -10.25 -0.13 10.97
N ALA A 77 -9.87 0.29 9.76
CA ALA A 77 -10.49 -0.10 8.50
C ALA A 77 -10.54 -1.62 8.29
N LEU A 78 -9.51 -2.34 8.78
CA LEU A 78 -9.45 -3.80 8.73
C LEU A 78 -10.61 -4.50 9.45
N VAL A 79 -11.29 -3.79 10.36
CA VAL A 79 -12.49 -4.28 11.04
C VAL A 79 -13.73 -3.61 10.47
N THR A 80 -13.72 -2.27 10.40
CA THR A 80 -14.91 -1.48 10.07
C THR A 80 -15.43 -1.73 8.66
N ALA A 81 -14.54 -2.00 7.69
CA ALA A 81 -14.93 -2.27 6.31
C ALA A 81 -15.79 -3.55 6.17
N ALA A 82 -15.62 -4.52 7.09
CA ALA A 82 -16.45 -5.73 7.11
C ALA A 82 -17.93 -5.42 7.43
N PHE A 83 -18.25 -4.28 8.05
CA PHE A 83 -19.62 -3.91 8.39
C PHE A 83 -20.29 -3.07 7.29
N VAL A 84 -19.52 -2.57 6.33
CA VAL A 84 -19.99 -1.69 5.27
C VAL A 84 -20.60 -2.53 4.14
N HIS A 85 -21.71 -2.08 3.57
CA HIS A 85 -22.32 -2.65 2.38
C HIS A 85 -22.91 -1.49 1.57
N PHE A 86 -22.91 -1.61 0.24
CA PHE A 86 -23.57 -0.65 -0.65
C PHE A 86 -24.79 -1.28 -1.31
N ASP A 87 -24.65 -2.48 -1.88
CA ASP A 87 -25.75 -3.16 -2.57
C ASP A 87 -26.73 -3.87 -1.62
N PHE A 88 -28.03 -3.72 -1.88
CA PHE A 88 -29.11 -4.35 -1.10
C PHE A 88 -29.00 -5.89 -1.07
N TRP A 89 -28.79 -6.52 -2.23
CA TRP A 89 -28.69 -7.98 -2.32
C TRP A 89 -27.45 -8.51 -1.59
N HIS A 90 -26.36 -7.73 -1.60
CA HIS A 90 -25.12 -8.09 -0.91
C HIS A 90 -25.32 -8.11 0.61
N ILE A 91 -25.90 -7.05 1.20
CA ILE A 91 -26.20 -7.04 2.64
C ILE A 91 -27.21 -8.12 3.02
N LEU A 92 -28.29 -8.29 2.25
CA LEU A 92 -29.30 -9.31 2.54
C LEU A 92 -28.67 -10.70 2.61
N PHE A 93 -27.84 -11.03 1.62
CA PHE A 93 -27.17 -12.32 1.54
C PHE A 93 -26.20 -12.54 2.70
N ASN A 94 -25.35 -11.56 3.01
CA ASN A 94 -24.42 -11.67 4.13
C ASN A 94 -25.16 -11.83 5.46
N MET A 95 -26.17 -10.98 5.72
CA MET A 95 -26.87 -11.00 7.00
C MET A 95 -27.73 -12.26 7.18
N TRP A 96 -28.23 -12.86 6.10
CA TRP A 96 -28.86 -14.17 6.16
C TRP A 96 -27.85 -15.21 6.68
N TRP A 97 -26.69 -15.36 6.04
CA TRP A 97 -25.70 -16.34 6.47
C TRP A 97 -25.11 -16.03 7.84
N THR A 98 -24.86 -14.76 8.18
CA THR A 98 -24.44 -14.34 9.52
C THR A 98 -25.45 -14.80 10.57
N LYS A 99 -26.75 -14.61 10.32
CA LYS A 99 -27.81 -15.07 11.23
C LYS A 99 -27.78 -16.58 11.39
N ASP A 100 -27.80 -17.33 10.29
CA ASP A 100 -27.93 -18.79 10.37
C ASP A 100 -26.69 -19.41 11.01
N PHE A 101 -25.48 -19.03 10.58
CA PHE A 101 -24.26 -19.53 11.20
C PHE A 101 -24.06 -19.03 12.63
N GLY A 102 -24.38 -17.76 12.92
CA GLY A 102 -24.19 -17.18 14.25
C GLY A 102 -25.07 -17.84 15.30
N ARG A 103 -26.29 -18.25 14.94
CA ARG A 103 -27.21 -18.99 15.83
C ARG A 103 -26.66 -20.31 16.36
N ILE A 104 -25.70 -20.92 15.67
CA ILE A 104 -25.08 -22.18 16.11
C ILE A 104 -23.65 -21.98 16.62
N LEU A 105 -22.86 -21.09 15.99
CA LEU A 105 -21.49 -20.81 16.42
C LEU A 105 -21.44 -20.04 17.75
N GLU A 106 -22.24 -18.99 17.92
CA GLU A 106 -22.16 -18.13 19.12
C GLU A 106 -22.47 -18.87 20.42
N PRO A 107 -23.57 -19.66 20.51
CA PRO A 107 -23.83 -20.45 21.72
C PRO A 107 -22.77 -21.55 21.94
N SER A 108 -22.23 -22.14 20.87
CA SER A 108 -21.23 -23.21 20.97
C SER A 108 -19.85 -22.72 21.43
N MET A 109 -19.44 -21.51 21.01
CA MET A 109 -18.14 -20.93 21.38
C MET A 109 -18.20 -20.11 22.68
N GLY A 110 -19.39 -19.63 23.04
CA GLY A 110 -19.58 -18.56 24.01
C GLY A 110 -19.26 -17.19 23.42
N ARG A 111 -19.97 -16.17 23.93
CA ARG A 111 -19.99 -14.80 23.34
C ARG A 111 -18.61 -14.15 23.19
N LYS A 112 -17.72 -14.30 24.18
CA LYS A 112 -16.38 -13.69 24.16
C LYS A 112 -15.51 -14.28 23.06
N THR A 113 -15.47 -15.61 22.98
CA THR A 113 -14.72 -16.35 21.97
C THR A 113 -15.27 -16.09 20.57
N TYR A 114 -16.60 -16.08 20.43
CA TYR A 114 -17.25 -15.78 19.16
C TYR A 114 -16.95 -14.36 18.67
N LEU A 115 -17.00 -13.36 19.57
CA LEU A 115 -16.64 -11.99 19.24
C LEU A 115 -15.16 -11.87 18.81
N ALA A 116 -14.24 -12.50 19.54
CA ALA A 116 -12.83 -12.51 19.17
C ALA A 116 -12.62 -13.20 17.80
N PHE A 117 -13.33 -14.29 17.54
CA PHE A 117 -13.29 -15.01 16.27
C PHE A 117 -13.74 -14.14 15.09
N ILE A 118 -14.88 -13.44 15.19
CA ILE A 118 -15.37 -12.61 14.09
C ILE A 118 -14.49 -11.37 13.85
N LEU A 119 -13.92 -10.78 14.91
CA LEU A 119 -13.00 -9.64 14.78
C LEU A 119 -11.68 -10.07 14.14
N ALA A 120 -11.13 -11.22 14.55
CA ALA A 120 -9.93 -11.78 13.93
C ALA A 120 -10.17 -12.16 12.46
N ALA A 121 -11.32 -12.76 12.15
CA ALA A 121 -11.70 -13.07 10.79
C ALA A 121 -11.84 -11.81 9.92
N ALA A 122 -12.41 -10.72 10.46
CA ALA A 122 -12.50 -9.45 9.76
C ALA A 122 -11.11 -8.88 9.43
N ILE A 123 -10.21 -8.85 10.43
CA ILE A 123 -8.84 -8.35 10.28
C ILE A 123 -8.07 -9.16 9.22
N VAL A 124 -8.09 -10.49 9.33
CA VAL A 124 -7.34 -11.37 8.43
C VAL A 124 -7.89 -11.30 7.00
N SER A 125 -9.21 -11.37 6.83
CA SER A 125 -9.81 -11.30 5.49
C SER A 125 -9.56 -9.95 4.83
N SER A 126 -9.73 -8.85 5.58
CA SER A 126 -9.47 -7.50 5.07
C SER A 126 -8.00 -7.23 4.78
N GLY A 127 -7.10 -7.73 5.63
CA GLY A 127 -5.66 -7.58 5.44
C GLY A 127 -5.13 -8.31 4.22
N VAL A 128 -5.59 -9.55 4.00
CA VAL A 128 -5.21 -10.30 2.80
C VAL A 128 -5.80 -9.66 1.53
N GLN A 129 -7.02 -9.12 1.59
CA GLN A 129 -7.57 -8.33 0.47
C GLN A 129 -6.72 -7.09 0.16
N LEU A 130 -6.32 -6.34 1.20
CA LEU A 130 -5.49 -5.15 1.08
C LEU A 130 -4.14 -5.46 0.44
N LEU A 131 -3.56 -6.62 0.76
CA LEU A 131 -2.27 -7.07 0.24
C LEU A 131 -2.21 -7.10 -1.29
N PHE A 132 -3.34 -7.41 -1.94
CA PHE A 132 -3.40 -7.65 -3.39
C PHE A 132 -4.18 -6.61 -4.17
N THR A 133 -5.00 -5.77 -3.51
CA THR A 133 -5.97 -4.91 -4.21
C THR A 133 -6.01 -3.45 -3.75
N ASP A 134 -5.13 -3.02 -2.84
CA ASP A 134 -5.14 -1.68 -2.22
C ASP A 134 -6.46 -1.30 -1.53
N GLN A 135 -7.33 -2.29 -1.32
CA GLN A 135 -8.63 -2.15 -0.70
C GLN A 135 -8.80 -3.24 0.34
N THR A 136 -9.47 -2.96 1.45
CA THR A 136 -9.78 -3.97 2.47
C THR A 136 -10.88 -4.94 2.04
N GLY A 137 -11.53 -4.69 0.90
CA GLY A 137 -12.83 -5.27 0.60
C GLY A 137 -13.91 -4.67 1.50
N ILE A 138 -15.15 -4.76 1.03
CA ILE A 138 -16.33 -4.24 1.72
C ILE A 138 -17.28 -5.40 1.96
N GLY A 139 -17.82 -5.48 3.18
CA GLY A 139 -18.86 -6.42 3.53
C GLY A 139 -18.40 -7.57 4.42
N PHE A 140 -19.38 -8.20 5.05
CA PHE A 140 -19.14 -9.17 6.12
C PHE A 140 -18.78 -10.57 5.57
N SER A 141 -18.70 -10.72 4.24
CA SER A 141 -18.56 -12.00 3.56
C SER A 141 -17.27 -12.74 3.91
N GLY A 142 -16.14 -12.05 4.14
CA GLY A 142 -14.91 -12.68 4.62
C GLY A 142 -15.11 -13.38 5.97
N VAL A 143 -15.85 -12.73 6.88
CA VAL A 143 -16.23 -13.31 8.18
C VAL A 143 -17.23 -14.45 8.02
N VAL A 144 -18.22 -14.32 7.12
CA VAL A 144 -19.16 -15.40 6.79
C VAL A 144 -18.41 -16.65 6.28
N TYR A 145 -17.42 -16.46 5.41
CA TYR A 145 -16.58 -17.56 4.93
C TYR A 145 -15.71 -18.17 6.04
N ALA A 146 -15.24 -17.38 7.01
CA ALA A 146 -14.61 -17.92 8.22
C ALA A 146 -15.57 -18.76 9.06
N MET A 147 -16.79 -18.27 9.30
CA MET A 147 -17.82 -19.03 10.00
C MET A 147 -18.14 -20.33 9.27
N PHE A 148 -18.20 -20.29 7.94
CA PHE A 148 -18.38 -21.46 7.08
C PHE A 148 -17.23 -22.46 7.21
N GLY A 149 -15.98 -22.00 7.08
CA GLY A 149 -14.78 -22.82 7.24
C GLY A 149 -14.72 -23.52 8.59
N PHE A 150 -15.07 -22.81 9.67
CA PHE A 150 -15.16 -23.39 11.00
C PHE A 150 -16.26 -24.47 11.06
N GLY A 151 -17.46 -24.15 10.58
CA GLY A 151 -18.63 -25.02 10.62
C GLY A 151 -18.44 -26.34 9.86
N ILE A 152 -17.76 -26.34 8.72
CA ILE A 152 -17.50 -27.57 7.95
C ILE A 152 -16.53 -28.54 8.62
N VAL A 153 -15.68 -28.04 9.51
CA VAL A 153 -14.82 -28.89 10.34
C VAL A 153 -15.59 -29.38 11.56
N ALA A 154 -16.25 -28.46 12.28
CA ALA A 154 -16.99 -28.76 13.50
C ALA A 154 -18.09 -29.80 13.26
N ARG A 155 -18.81 -29.74 12.13
CA ARG A 155 -19.88 -30.70 11.77
C ARG A 155 -19.45 -32.16 11.68
N ARG A 156 -18.14 -32.44 11.53
CA ARG A 156 -17.62 -33.81 11.44
C ARG A 156 -17.59 -34.50 12.80
N VAL A 157 -17.52 -33.72 13.89
CA VAL A 157 -17.41 -34.23 15.25
C VAL A 157 -18.64 -33.89 16.08
N TYR A 158 -19.27 -32.74 15.82
CA TYR A 158 -20.43 -32.25 16.56
C TYR A 158 -21.68 -32.27 15.67
N PRO A 159 -22.59 -33.26 15.84
CA PRO A 159 -23.73 -33.45 14.94
C PRO A 159 -24.70 -32.26 14.89
N HIS A 160 -24.82 -31.46 15.95
CA HIS A 160 -25.72 -30.31 15.95
C HIS A 160 -25.38 -29.29 14.85
N TYR A 161 -24.10 -29.12 14.50
CA TYR A 161 -23.67 -28.27 13.38
C TYR A 161 -24.26 -28.72 12.03
N GLN A 162 -24.60 -29.99 11.86
CA GLN A 162 -25.17 -30.51 10.61
C GLN A 162 -26.58 -29.98 10.33
N GLN A 163 -27.26 -29.40 11.32
CA GLN A 163 -28.56 -28.74 11.13
C GLN A 163 -28.49 -27.57 10.15
N ILE A 164 -27.35 -26.86 10.13
CA ILE A 164 -27.12 -25.70 9.26
C ILE A 164 -26.06 -26.02 8.21
N PHE A 165 -24.97 -26.67 8.61
CA PHE A 165 -23.91 -27.11 7.71
C PHE A 165 -24.24 -28.50 7.14
N ASP A 166 -25.41 -28.66 6.54
CA ASP A 166 -25.79 -29.91 5.89
C ASP A 166 -25.03 -30.08 4.55
N LYS A 167 -25.13 -31.26 3.92
CA LYS A 167 -24.38 -31.52 2.66
C LYS A 167 -24.78 -30.53 1.55
N ARG A 168 -26.05 -30.15 1.48
CA ARG A 168 -26.55 -29.25 0.44
C ARG A 168 -26.04 -27.84 0.62
N THR A 169 -26.12 -27.30 1.84
CA THR A 169 -25.61 -25.96 2.16
C THR A 169 -24.11 -25.85 1.89
N VAL A 170 -23.34 -26.86 2.30
CA VAL A 170 -21.89 -26.89 2.04
C VAL A 170 -21.58 -26.89 0.54
N GLN A 171 -22.26 -27.73 -0.25
CA GLN A 171 -22.08 -27.76 -1.70
C GLN A 171 -22.44 -26.42 -2.34
N TRP A 172 -23.57 -25.84 -1.92
CA TRP A 172 -24.05 -24.57 -2.47
C TRP A 172 -23.06 -23.43 -2.21
N LEU A 173 -22.51 -23.32 -1.00
CA LEU A 173 -21.55 -22.26 -0.65
C LEU A 173 -20.17 -22.43 -1.30
N LEU A 174 -19.74 -23.66 -1.55
CA LEU A 174 -18.52 -23.92 -2.32
C LEU A 174 -18.69 -23.56 -3.80
N ILE A 175 -19.85 -23.88 -4.38
CA ILE A 175 -20.20 -23.45 -5.74
C ILE A 175 -20.28 -21.94 -5.80
N TRP A 176 -20.91 -21.30 -4.80
CA TRP A 176 -20.98 -19.84 -4.72
C TRP A 176 -19.60 -19.18 -4.61
N LEU A 177 -18.68 -19.76 -3.81
CA LEU A 177 -17.30 -19.27 -3.73
C LEU A 177 -16.59 -19.33 -5.08
N GLY A 178 -16.71 -20.46 -5.80
CA GLY A 178 -16.16 -20.58 -7.15
C GLY A 178 -16.81 -19.62 -8.14
N ALA A 179 -18.13 -19.43 -8.04
CA ALA A 179 -18.86 -18.48 -8.87
C ALA A 179 -18.42 -17.03 -8.62
N CYS A 180 -18.13 -16.64 -7.37
CA CYS A 180 -17.62 -15.30 -7.05
C CYS A 180 -16.31 -15.00 -7.80
N ILE A 181 -15.37 -15.96 -7.80
CA ILE A 181 -14.10 -15.84 -8.50
C ILE A 181 -14.32 -15.70 -10.01
N VAL A 182 -15.17 -16.54 -10.60
CA VAL A 182 -15.49 -16.49 -12.03
C VAL A 182 -16.17 -15.18 -12.42
N LEU A 183 -17.15 -14.73 -11.64
CA LEU A 183 -17.91 -13.50 -11.93
C LEU A 183 -17.05 -12.25 -11.79
N THR A 184 -16.06 -12.27 -10.89
CA THR A 184 -15.06 -11.19 -10.79
C THR A 184 -14.11 -11.20 -11.97
N HIS A 185 -13.65 -12.38 -12.41
CA HIS A 185 -12.75 -12.51 -13.55
C HIS A 185 -13.36 -12.00 -14.87
N PHE A 186 -14.68 -12.08 -15.02
CA PHE A 186 -15.41 -11.58 -16.19
C PHE A 186 -16.03 -10.19 -15.97
N ASP A 187 -15.59 -9.45 -14.94
CA ASP A 187 -16.07 -8.10 -14.61
C ASP A 187 -17.60 -7.98 -14.46
N VAL A 188 -18.28 -9.09 -14.12
CA VAL A 188 -19.74 -9.11 -13.91
C VAL A 188 -20.09 -8.57 -12.52
N MET A 189 -19.27 -8.91 -11.51
CA MET A 189 -19.42 -8.42 -10.14
C MET A 189 -18.03 -8.22 -9.52
N ASN A 190 -17.79 -7.07 -8.90
CA ASN A 190 -16.56 -6.83 -8.15
C ASN A 190 -16.67 -7.42 -6.74
N ILE A 191 -16.00 -8.55 -6.51
CA ILE A 191 -16.09 -9.31 -5.26
C ILE A 191 -14.69 -9.44 -4.65
N ALA A 192 -14.60 -9.22 -3.34
CA ALA A 192 -13.39 -9.40 -2.54
C ALA A 192 -13.05 -10.90 -2.36
N ASN A 193 -12.58 -11.55 -3.42
CA ASN A 193 -12.31 -12.99 -3.43
C ASN A 193 -11.15 -13.37 -2.51
N GLU A 194 -10.13 -12.52 -2.39
CA GLU A 194 -9.00 -12.74 -1.49
C GLU A 194 -9.48 -12.75 -0.03
N ALA A 195 -10.41 -11.85 0.32
CA ALA A 195 -11.07 -11.84 1.63
C ALA A 195 -11.87 -13.13 1.89
N HIS A 196 -12.61 -13.63 0.89
CA HIS A 196 -13.38 -14.87 1.02
C HIS A 196 -12.47 -16.08 1.26
N ILE A 197 -11.40 -16.21 0.47
CA ILE A 197 -10.44 -17.31 0.58
C ILE A 197 -9.71 -17.24 1.92
N ALA A 198 -9.19 -16.07 2.29
CA ALA A 198 -8.48 -15.87 3.55
C ALA A 198 -9.38 -16.15 4.77
N GLY A 199 -10.63 -15.64 4.74
CA GLY A 199 -11.63 -15.93 5.75
C GLY A 199 -11.92 -17.43 5.87
N PHE A 200 -12.18 -18.10 4.75
CA PHE A 200 -12.44 -19.54 4.72
C PHE A 200 -11.27 -20.37 5.30
N LEU A 201 -10.03 -20.06 4.89
CA LEU A 201 -8.83 -20.72 5.40
C LEU A 201 -8.60 -20.45 6.89
N PHE A 202 -8.82 -19.22 7.34
CA PHE A 202 -8.78 -18.87 8.77
C PHE A 202 -9.79 -19.70 9.57
N GLY A 203 -11.05 -19.75 9.12
CA GLY A 203 -12.11 -20.54 9.72
C GLY A 203 -11.81 -22.03 9.79
N LEU A 204 -11.30 -22.61 8.69
CA LEU A 204 -10.86 -24.00 8.60
C LEU A 204 -9.78 -24.30 9.65
N CYS A 205 -8.77 -23.45 9.78
CA CYS A 205 -7.67 -23.62 10.73
C CYS A 205 -8.17 -23.58 12.18
N ILE A 206 -9.00 -22.59 12.52
CA ILE A 206 -9.59 -22.49 13.87
C ILE A 206 -10.49 -23.70 14.16
N GLY A 207 -11.29 -24.15 13.19
CA GLY A 207 -12.13 -25.33 13.32
C GLY A 207 -11.33 -26.62 13.53
N MET A 208 -10.19 -26.77 12.84
CA MET A 208 -9.31 -27.94 13.01
C MET A 208 -8.65 -27.96 14.39
N VAL A 209 -8.15 -26.81 14.87
CA VAL A 209 -7.62 -26.66 16.23
C VAL A 209 -8.69 -26.94 17.28
N PHE A 210 -9.92 -26.49 17.04
CA PHE A 210 -11.05 -26.71 17.93
C PHE A 210 -11.43 -28.20 18.06
N VAL A 211 -11.34 -28.95 16.96
CA VAL A 211 -11.76 -30.36 16.92
C VAL A 211 -10.67 -31.32 17.40
N ALA A 212 -9.40 -31.11 17.04
CA ALA A 212 -8.33 -32.03 17.44
C ALA A 212 -6.97 -31.34 17.59
N ARG A 213 -6.26 -31.67 18.69
CA ARG A 213 -4.92 -31.13 18.98
C ARG A 213 -3.86 -31.55 17.96
N SER A 214 -4.05 -32.66 17.24
CA SER A 214 -3.11 -33.14 16.21
C SER A 214 -2.90 -32.13 15.07
N TYR A 215 -3.84 -31.23 14.83
CA TYR A 215 -3.73 -30.21 13.77
C TYR A 215 -3.11 -28.90 14.24
N VAL A 216 -2.80 -28.74 15.54
CA VAL A 216 -2.35 -27.47 16.12
C VAL A 216 -1.10 -26.93 15.42
N ALA A 217 -0.09 -27.77 15.17
CA ALA A 217 1.16 -27.31 14.57
C ALA A 217 0.95 -26.73 13.14
N VAL A 218 0.27 -27.49 12.27
CA VAL A 218 0.02 -27.07 10.88
C VAL A 218 -0.90 -25.87 10.82
N CYS A 219 -1.96 -25.84 11.63
CA CYS A 219 -2.89 -24.71 11.68
C CYS A 219 -2.22 -23.45 12.26
N SER A 220 -1.35 -23.60 13.27
CA SER A 220 -0.60 -22.46 13.82
C SER A 220 0.31 -21.85 12.78
N LEU A 221 0.98 -22.67 11.96
CA LEU A 221 1.79 -22.16 10.84
C LEU A 221 0.92 -21.41 9.81
N ALA A 222 -0.22 -21.99 9.40
CA ALA A 222 -1.12 -21.35 8.46
C ALA A 222 -1.69 -20.01 8.99
N LEU A 223 -2.08 -19.97 10.27
CA LEU A 223 -2.55 -18.75 10.92
C LEU A 223 -1.44 -17.71 11.06
N ALA A 224 -0.20 -18.14 11.33
CA ALA A 224 0.96 -17.25 11.36
C ALA A 224 1.23 -16.64 9.98
N LEU A 225 1.10 -17.41 8.90
CA LEU A 225 1.23 -16.91 7.53
C LEU A 225 0.14 -15.88 7.19
N LEU A 226 -1.13 -16.16 7.49
CA LEU A 226 -2.23 -15.20 7.29
C LEU A 226 -2.03 -13.92 8.10
N THR A 227 -1.51 -14.05 9.32
CA THR A 227 -1.17 -12.88 10.16
C THR A 227 -0.01 -12.09 9.57
N ALA A 228 1.05 -12.76 9.10
CA ALA A 228 2.19 -12.12 8.46
C ALA A 228 1.78 -11.38 7.19
N MET A 229 0.92 -11.98 6.35
CA MET A 229 0.32 -11.32 5.19
C MET A 229 -0.48 -10.07 5.58
N THR A 230 -1.27 -10.16 6.65
CA THR A 230 -2.04 -9.01 7.16
C THR A 230 -1.11 -7.89 7.64
N VAL A 231 -0.07 -8.20 8.40
CA VAL A 231 0.92 -7.21 8.85
C VAL A 231 1.61 -6.57 7.65
N LEU A 232 2.06 -7.39 6.69
CA LEU A 232 2.73 -6.94 5.48
C LEU A 232 1.85 -5.96 4.68
N SER A 233 0.55 -6.21 4.58
CA SER A 233 -0.40 -5.33 3.88
C SER A 233 -0.51 -3.92 4.47
N VAL A 234 -0.18 -3.75 5.75
CA VAL A 234 -0.27 -2.45 6.45
C VAL A 234 1.10 -1.77 6.52
N THR A 235 2.19 -2.54 6.51
CA THR A 235 3.53 -2.00 6.77
C THR A 235 4.43 -1.87 5.55
N TYR A 236 4.31 -2.76 4.55
CA TYR A 236 5.25 -2.80 3.44
C TYR A 236 4.65 -3.45 2.18
N LEU A 237 4.33 -2.61 1.19
CA LEU A 237 3.69 -2.99 -0.08
C LEU A 237 4.45 -2.39 -1.28
N PRO A 238 5.70 -2.78 -1.55
CA PRO A 238 6.47 -2.19 -2.64
C PRO A 238 5.88 -2.47 -4.03
N TRP A 239 5.01 -3.47 -4.18
CA TRP A 239 4.30 -3.74 -5.43
C TRP A 239 3.03 -2.89 -5.61
N SER A 240 2.52 -2.24 -4.56
CA SER A 240 1.38 -1.32 -4.67
C SER A 240 1.88 0.02 -5.21
N GLU A 241 1.28 0.48 -6.31
CA GLU A 241 1.53 1.80 -6.85
C GLU A 241 1.10 2.89 -5.87
N GLN A 242 -0.09 2.75 -5.27
CA GLN A 242 -0.60 3.72 -4.28
C GLN A 242 0.29 3.80 -3.04
N TRP A 243 0.85 2.68 -2.59
CA TRP A 243 1.77 2.67 -1.45
C TRP A 243 3.08 3.37 -1.81
N ARG A 244 3.65 3.12 -2.99
CA ARG A 244 4.89 3.77 -3.45
C ARG A 244 4.71 5.28 -3.59
N SER A 245 3.65 5.74 -4.27
CA SER A 245 3.38 7.17 -4.44
C SER A 245 3.23 7.91 -3.10
N ARG A 246 2.65 7.28 -2.07
CA ARG A 246 2.61 7.86 -0.72
C ARG A 246 4.01 8.12 -0.18
N HIS A 247 4.91 7.15 -0.31
CA HIS A 247 6.26 7.25 0.25
C HIS A 247 7.07 8.32 -0.50
N GLU A 248 6.98 8.34 -1.83
CA GLU A 248 7.59 9.40 -2.66
C GLU A 248 7.09 10.79 -2.26
N ILE A 249 5.78 10.98 -2.06
CA ILE A 249 5.22 12.26 -1.61
C ILE A 249 5.75 12.65 -0.21
N LEU A 250 5.80 11.71 0.73
CA LEU A 250 6.29 12.01 2.09
C LEU A 250 7.77 12.35 2.10
N GLU A 251 8.58 11.64 1.32
CA GLU A 251 10.00 11.94 1.13
C GLU A 251 10.18 13.32 0.52
N PHE A 252 9.38 13.69 -0.49
CA PHE A 252 9.40 15.02 -1.07
C PHE A 252 8.98 16.13 -0.09
N VAL A 253 7.97 15.88 0.76
CA VAL A 253 7.57 16.82 1.82
C VAL A 253 8.68 17.02 2.84
N GLU A 254 9.29 15.93 3.32
CA GLU A 254 10.42 15.98 4.26
C GLU A 254 11.62 16.70 3.64
N LEU A 255 11.91 16.43 2.37
CA LEU A 255 12.94 17.14 1.60
C LEU A 255 12.67 18.65 1.55
N GLY A 256 11.41 19.03 1.29
CA GLY A 256 10.99 20.44 1.29
C GLY A 256 11.09 21.10 2.66
N GLU A 257 10.84 20.38 3.76
CA GLU A 257 11.05 20.89 5.12
C GLU A 257 12.54 21.15 5.41
N LYS A 258 13.42 20.22 5.03
CA LYS A 258 14.88 20.40 5.15
C LYS A 258 15.38 21.56 4.29
N ALA A 259 14.88 21.68 3.06
CA ALA A 259 15.21 22.79 2.16
C ALA A 259 14.80 24.15 2.76
N LYS A 260 13.60 24.23 3.34
CA LYS A 260 13.10 25.42 4.07
C LYS A 260 13.89 25.71 5.34
N ALA A 261 14.42 24.68 5.99
CA ALA A 261 15.29 24.82 7.17
C ALA A 261 16.70 25.33 6.83
N GLY A 262 17.07 25.39 5.55
CA GLY A 262 18.33 25.96 5.09
C GLY A 262 19.38 24.93 4.66
N ASP A 263 19.07 23.63 4.69
CA ASP A 263 20.04 22.60 4.30
C ASP A 263 20.37 22.72 2.79
N PRO A 264 21.65 22.94 2.41
CA PRO A 264 22.00 23.24 1.03
C PRO A 264 21.82 22.05 0.08
N GLU A 265 22.05 20.82 0.54
CA GLU A 265 21.83 19.62 -0.27
C GLU A 265 20.33 19.40 -0.51
N ALA A 266 19.50 19.56 0.52
CA ALA A 266 18.06 19.49 0.39
C ALA A 266 17.51 20.61 -0.51
N GLN A 267 18.03 21.84 -0.42
CA GLN A 267 17.65 22.93 -1.33
C GLN A 267 18.00 22.60 -2.78
N PHE A 268 19.16 21.98 -3.02
CA PHE A 268 19.55 21.53 -4.36
C PHE A 268 18.58 20.48 -4.88
N GLN A 269 18.40 19.38 -4.15
CA GLN A 269 17.52 18.27 -4.53
C GLN A 269 16.07 18.71 -4.69
N TYR A 270 15.57 19.56 -3.80
CA TYR A 270 14.21 20.09 -3.88
C TYR A 270 14.03 20.99 -5.11
N GLY A 271 15.03 21.82 -5.43
CA GLY A 271 15.04 22.64 -6.64
C GLY A 271 15.07 21.81 -7.91
N ASP A 272 15.90 20.77 -7.95
CA ASP A 272 16.08 19.88 -9.11
C ASP A 272 14.76 19.21 -9.54
N VAL A 273 13.91 18.82 -8.58
CA VAL A 273 12.57 18.27 -8.87
C VAL A 273 11.69 19.27 -9.64
N PHE A 274 11.72 20.56 -9.29
CA PHE A 274 10.96 21.58 -10.02
C PHE A 274 11.55 21.88 -11.41
N MET A 275 12.85 21.65 -11.60
CA MET A 275 13.50 21.87 -12.90
C MET A 275 13.04 20.87 -13.97
N GLU A 276 12.44 19.73 -13.60
CA GLU A 276 11.85 18.78 -14.54
C GLU A 276 10.59 19.33 -15.25
N TYR A 277 9.92 20.32 -14.65
CA TYR A 277 8.64 20.85 -15.13
C TYR A 277 8.83 22.31 -15.56
N GLU A 278 8.64 22.58 -16.85
CA GLU A 278 8.85 23.90 -17.45
C GLU A 278 8.04 25.01 -16.75
N GLU A 279 6.85 24.67 -16.25
CA GLU A 279 5.95 25.57 -15.52
C GLU A 279 6.52 26.03 -14.17
N ASP A 280 7.33 25.17 -13.52
CA ASP A 280 7.86 25.35 -12.17
C ASP A 280 9.35 25.70 -12.15
N LYS A 281 9.99 25.75 -13.33
CA LYS A 281 11.43 26.04 -13.51
C LYS A 281 11.89 27.27 -12.71
N ALA A 282 11.10 28.34 -12.67
CA ALA A 282 11.44 29.54 -11.91
C ALA A 282 11.56 29.29 -10.39
N GLU A 283 10.74 28.40 -9.83
CA GLU A 283 10.84 27.98 -8.44
C GLU A 283 12.10 27.12 -8.22
N GLY A 284 12.37 26.18 -9.12
CA GLY A 284 13.59 25.36 -9.11
C GLY A 284 14.86 26.21 -9.07
N ILE A 285 14.95 27.22 -9.95
CA ILE A 285 16.08 28.17 -10.00
C ILE A 285 16.24 28.92 -8.67
N SER A 286 15.14 29.35 -8.03
CA SER A 286 15.18 30.02 -6.73
C SER A 286 15.77 29.13 -5.64
N TRP A 287 15.45 27.83 -5.63
CA TRP A 287 16.01 26.87 -4.69
C TRP A 287 17.47 26.54 -4.97
N LEU A 288 17.83 26.32 -6.24
CA LEU A 288 19.22 26.13 -6.67
C LEU A 288 20.09 27.32 -6.27
N ARG A 289 19.58 28.54 -6.44
CA ARG A 289 20.27 29.78 -6.04
C ARG A 289 20.54 29.85 -4.54
N LYS A 290 19.55 29.53 -3.69
CA LYS A 290 19.77 29.48 -2.23
C LYS A 290 20.86 28.48 -1.85
N SER A 291 20.91 27.32 -2.51
CA SER A 291 21.95 26.31 -2.29
C SER A 291 23.33 26.77 -2.81
N ALA A 292 23.37 27.36 -4.00
CA ALA A 292 24.57 27.91 -4.63
C ALA A 292 25.18 29.09 -3.83
N ASP A 293 24.35 29.94 -3.23
CA ASP A 293 24.76 31.04 -2.37
C ASP A 293 25.48 30.54 -1.11
N GLN A 294 25.12 29.35 -0.62
CA GLN A 294 25.81 28.65 0.46
C GLN A 294 27.09 27.93 -0.01
N GLY A 295 27.35 27.93 -1.32
CA GLY A 295 28.55 27.37 -1.92
C GLY A 295 28.54 25.85 -2.06
N TYR A 296 27.35 25.24 -2.15
CA TYR A 296 27.17 23.82 -2.47
C TYR A 296 27.49 23.58 -3.94
N VAL A 297 28.49 22.73 -4.20
CA VAL A 297 29.12 22.60 -5.53
C VAL A 297 28.15 22.09 -6.60
N PRO A 298 27.33 21.05 -6.36
CA PRO A 298 26.34 20.62 -7.35
C PRO A 298 25.35 21.72 -7.73
N ALA A 299 24.89 22.53 -6.77
CA ALA A 299 23.98 23.65 -7.06
C ALA A 299 24.67 24.79 -7.83
N LEU A 300 25.93 25.11 -7.50
CA LEU A 300 26.73 26.05 -8.28
C LEU A 300 26.80 25.61 -9.75
N ASN A 301 27.08 24.32 -9.97
CA ASN A 301 27.18 23.76 -11.31
C ASN A 301 25.84 23.76 -12.05
N SER A 302 24.78 23.19 -11.47
CA SER A 302 23.47 23.09 -12.14
C SER A 302 22.89 24.46 -12.45
N LEU A 303 23.05 25.44 -11.54
CA LEU A 303 22.64 26.81 -11.80
C LEU A 303 23.48 27.43 -12.93
N ALA A 304 24.80 27.21 -12.94
CA ALA A 304 25.67 27.73 -13.99
C ALA A 304 25.35 27.14 -15.38
N TRP A 305 25.10 25.83 -15.46
CA TRP A 305 24.70 25.16 -16.68
C TRP A 305 23.44 25.79 -17.25
N MET A 306 22.37 25.85 -16.44
CA MET A 306 21.11 26.46 -16.84
C MET A 306 21.28 27.91 -17.31
N LEU A 307 22.03 28.74 -16.56
CA LEU A 307 22.27 30.13 -16.95
C LEU A 307 23.09 30.27 -18.25
N ALA A 308 23.84 29.25 -18.66
CA ALA A 308 24.62 29.24 -19.90
C ALA A 308 23.86 28.64 -21.08
N THR A 309 23.07 27.59 -20.87
CA THR A 309 22.57 26.71 -21.93
C THR A 309 21.05 26.71 -22.10
N ASP A 310 20.25 27.20 -21.15
CA ASP A 310 18.78 27.12 -21.25
C ASP A 310 18.28 27.66 -22.60
N PRO A 311 17.34 27.01 -23.32
CA PRO A 311 16.87 27.45 -24.63
C PRO A 311 16.14 28.80 -24.57
N ASP A 312 15.47 29.12 -23.46
CA ASP A 312 14.79 30.38 -23.26
C ASP A 312 15.80 31.48 -22.82
N PRO A 313 15.97 32.55 -23.61
CA PRO A 313 16.81 33.68 -23.23
C PRO A 313 16.48 34.32 -21.88
N ALA A 314 15.24 34.17 -21.38
CA ALA A 314 14.82 34.73 -20.10
C ALA A 314 15.56 34.13 -18.90
N PHE A 315 16.05 32.88 -19.02
CA PHE A 315 16.75 32.18 -17.96
C PHE A 315 18.28 32.22 -18.12
N ARG A 316 18.80 32.79 -19.20
CA ARG A 316 20.26 32.86 -19.43
C ARG A 316 20.90 34.09 -18.79
N ASN A 317 22.06 33.89 -18.18
CA ASN A 317 22.97 34.94 -17.71
C ASN A 317 24.42 34.45 -17.77
N GLY A 318 25.07 34.60 -18.92
CA GLY A 318 26.43 34.07 -19.14
C GLY A 318 27.49 34.64 -18.20
N THR A 319 27.38 35.90 -17.76
CA THR A 319 28.36 36.49 -16.83
C THR A 319 28.31 35.80 -15.47
N GLU A 320 27.09 35.59 -14.98
CA GLU A 320 26.85 34.88 -13.72
C GLU A 320 27.18 33.38 -13.83
N ALA A 321 26.87 32.76 -14.97
CA ALA A 321 27.25 31.38 -15.26
C ALA A 321 28.76 31.16 -15.14
N VAL A 322 29.58 32.08 -15.68
CA VAL A 322 31.04 31.99 -15.57
C VAL A 322 31.49 32.09 -14.13
N GLU A 323 30.92 32.99 -13.34
CA GLU A 323 31.26 33.15 -11.91
C GLU A 323 30.94 31.87 -11.12
N LEU A 324 29.73 31.34 -11.28
CA LEU A 324 29.26 30.15 -10.58
C LEU A 324 30.03 28.90 -10.99
N ALA A 325 30.23 28.67 -12.29
CA ALA A 325 30.99 27.53 -12.80
C ALA A 325 32.46 27.59 -12.37
N SER A 326 33.08 28.77 -12.40
CA SER A 326 34.47 28.95 -11.94
C SER A 326 34.59 28.60 -10.46
N ARG A 327 33.66 29.09 -9.62
CA ARG A 327 33.60 28.74 -8.19
C ARG A 327 33.37 27.25 -7.96
N ALA A 328 32.56 26.59 -8.80
CA ALA A 328 32.34 25.14 -8.73
C ALA A 328 33.64 24.38 -9.01
N CYS A 329 34.33 24.68 -10.12
CA CYS A 329 35.62 24.07 -10.47
C CYS A 329 36.70 24.30 -9.39
N GLU A 330 36.80 25.52 -8.86
CA GLU A 330 37.77 25.86 -7.81
C GLU A 330 37.52 25.07 -6.52
N LYS A 331 36.26 25.00 -6.07
CA LYS A 331 35.88 24.25 -4.86
C LYS A 331 36.05 22.75 -5.01
N ASP A 332 35.74 22.22 -6.19
CA ASP A 332 35.96 20.81 -6.53
C ASP A 332 37.45 20.47 -6.68
N GLY A 333 38.30 21.47 -6.92
CA GLY A 333 39.72 21.27 -7.19
C GLY A 333 39.99 20.77 -8.62
N TRP A 334 39.10 21.10 -9.56
CA TRP A 334 39.20 20.74 -10.98
C TRP A 334 39.29 19.22 -11.21
N ASN A 335 38.51 18.45 -10.45
CA ASN A 335 38.53 16.99 -10.49
C ASN A 335 37.43 16.44 -11.42
N GLU A 336 36.20 16.94 -11.29
CA GLU A 336 35.04 16.48 -12.05
C GLU A 336 34.97 17.13 -13.43
N ALA A 337 34.97 16.31 -14.47
CA ALA A 337 34.90 16.76 -15.86
C ALA A 337 33.62 17.55 -16.17
N MET A 338 32.51 17.22 -15.49
CA MET A 338 31.21 17.89 -15.64
C MET A 338 31.22 19.36 -15.26
N TYR A 339 31.95 19.71 -14.19
CA TYR A 339 32.07 21.10 -13.78
C TYR A 339 32.89 21.91 -14.78
N ILE A 340 33.92 21.28 -15.36
CA ILE A 340 34.79 21.89 -16.36
C ILE A 340 34.03 22.09 -17.69
N ASP A 341 33.23 21.12 -18.12
CA ASP A 341 32.34 21.24 -19.29
C ASP A 341 31.32 22.38 -19.11
N THR A 342 30.75 22.49 -17.91
CA THR A 342 29.85 23.60 -17.56
C THR A 342 30.55 24.97 -17.65
N LEU A 343 31.80 25.05 -17.17
CA LEU A 343 32.59 26.28 -17.31
C LEU A 343 32.90 26.62 -18.77
N ALA A 344 33.17 25.60 -19.61
CA ALA A 344 33.36 25.81 -21.04
C ALA A 344 32.09 26.35 -21.72
N ALA A 345 30.92 25.79 -21.38
CA ALA A 345 29.63 26.30 -21.85
C ALA A 345 29.39 27.75 -21.41
N ALA A 346 29.70 28.07 -20.15
CA ALA A 346 29.59 29.44 -19.63
C ALA A 346 30.52 30.42 -20.36
N TYR A 347 31.76 30.03 -20.67
CA TYR A 347 32.68 30.85 -21.49
C TYR A 347 32.15 31.06 -22.91
N ALA A 348 31.60 30.02 -23.53
CA ALA A 348 30.97 30.13 -24.85
C ALA A 348 29.77 31.09 -24.81
N GLU A 349 28.97 31.10 -23.73
CA GLU A 349 27.82 32.00 -23.61
C GLU A 349 28.20 33.48 -23.67
N VAL A 350 29.38 33.84 -23.14
CA VAL A 350 29.94 35.21 -23.17
C VAL A 350 30.97 35.45 -24.28
N ASP A 351 30.97 34.61 -25.33
CA ASP A 351 31.82 34.70 -26.52
C ASP A 351 33.34 34.63 -26.23
N ARG A 352 33.74 34.02 -25.09
CA ARG A 352 35.14 33.74 -24.74
C ARG A 352 35.59 32.41 -25.35
N TRP A 353 35.58 32.35 -26.68
CA TRP A 353 35.73 31.11 -27.46
C TRP A 353 37.05 30.37 -27.22
N GLU A 354 38.17 31.07 -27.13
CA GLU A 354 39.48 30.45 -26.89
C GLU A 354 39.51 29.72 -25.53
N GLU A 355 38.90 30.33 -24.51
CA GLU A 355 38.81 29.78 -23.17
C GLU A 355 37.80 28.63 -23.10
N ALA A 356 36.68 28.75 -23.80
CA ALA A 356 35.71 27.65 -23.94
C ALA A 356 36.34 26.41 -24.57
N ILE A 357 37.07 26.57 -25.69
CA ILE A 357 37.74 25.47 -26.39
C ILE A 357 38.81 24.82 -25.51
N ALA A 358 39.67 25.61 -24.87
CA ALA A 358 40.73 25.10 -24.00
C ALA A 358 40.15 24.37 -22.78
N THR A 359 39.11 24.93 -22.16
CA THR A 359 38.43 24.36 -21.00
C THR A 359 37.70 23.07 -21.38
N GLN A 360 37.05 23.02 -22.54
CA GLN A 360 36.38 21.82 -23.04
C GLN A 360 37.38 20.69 -23.34
N GLN A 361 38.54 21.01 -23.91
CA GLN A 361 39.62 20.04 -24.09
C GLN A 361 40.09 19.46 -22.75
N GLN A 362 40.24 20.31 -21.73
CA GLN A 362 40.57 19.87 -20.38
C GLN A 362 39.49 18.94 -19.79
N ALA A 363 38.20 19.23 -19.99
CA ALA A 363 37.11 18.34 -19.56
C ALA A 363 37.20 16.96 -20.22
N ILE A 364 37.45 16.91 -21.54
CA ILE A 364 37.62 15.65 -22.29
C ILE A 364 38.85 14.87 -21.81
N GLU A 365 39.96 15.56 -21.52
CA GLU A 365 41.18 14.93 -20.99
C GLU A 365 40.93 14.28 -19.61
N LYS A 366 40.12 14.92 -18.76
CA LYS A 366 39.76 14.39 -17.43
C LYS A 366 38.99 13.08 -17.49
N LEU A 367 38.18 12.86 -18.52
CA LEU A 367 37.47 11.58 -18.73
C LEU A 367 38.41 10.41 -19.08
N GLY A 368 39.65 10.70 -19.48
CA GLY A 368 40.66 9.70 -19.81
C GLY A 368 40.35 8.90 -21.08
N ASN A 369 40.91 7.69 -21.19
CA ASN A 369 40.90 6.89 -22.42
C ASN A 369 39.70 5.93 -22.57
N LYS A 370 38.68 6.03 -21.72
CA LYS A 370 37.49 5.20 -21.85
C LYS A 370 36.56 5.79 -22.93
N GLU A 371 36.04 4.93 -23.81
CA GLU A 371 34.93 5.27 -24.68
C GLU A 371 33.66 5.24 -23.84
N ASP A 372 33.13 6.41 -23.54
CA ASP A 372 31.87 6.62 -22.84
C ASP A 372 31.02 7.61 -23.64
N SER A 373 29.70 7.42 -23.62
CA SER A 373 28.69 8.33 -24.15
C SER A 373 28.95 9.81 -23.78
N ILE A 374 29.40 10.07 -22.55
CA ILE A 374 29.75 11.41 -22.05
C ILE A 374 30.92 12.02 -22.84
N LYS A 375 31.93 11.21 -23.20
CA LYS A 375 33.08 11.70 -23.95
C LYS A 375 32.69 12.12 -25.38
N ALA A 376 31.77 11.39 -26.01
CA ALA A 376 31.23 11.76 -27.31
C ALA A 376 30.43 13.06 -27.24
N LEU A 377 29.59 13.25 -26.21
CA LEU A 377 28.87 14.50 -25.96
C LEU A 377 29.84 15.69 -25.82
N TYR A 378 30.89 15.54 -25.01
CA TYR A 378 31.86 16.61 -24.81
C TYR A 378 32.68 16.94 -26.07
N GLN A 379 32.92 15.95 -26.93
CA GLN A 379 33.52 16.18 -28.24
C GLN A 379 32.57 16.94 -29.18
N GLU A 380 31.26 16.72 -29.08
CA GLU A 380 30.27 17.52 -29.80
C GLU A 380 30.26 18.98 -29.31
N HIS A 381 30.26 19.20 -27.99
CA HIS A 381 30.39 20.55 -27.42
C HIS A 381 31.65 21.25 -27.93
N LEU A 382 32.78 20.54 -27.93
CA LEU A 382 34.05 21.08 -28.46
C LEU A 382 33.93 21.49 -29.93
N LEU A 383 33.28 20.67 -30.77
CA LEU A 383 33.07 20.97 -32.17
C LEU A 383 32.20 22.23 -32.35
N LYS A 384 31.13 22.37 -31.57
CA LYS A 384 30.29 23.58 -31.55
C LYS A 384 31.12 24.81 -31.20
N TYR A 385 31.91 24.76 -30.13
CA TYR A 385 32.74 25.89 -29.71
C TYR A 385 33.81 26.25 -30.75
N GLN A 386 34.39 25.28 -31.46
CA GLN A 386 35.32 25.53 -32.58
C GLN A 386 34.66 26.23 -33.78
N GLN A 387 33.34 26.09 -33.93
CA GLN A 387 32.54 26.76 -34.96
C GLN A 387 31.92 28.06 -34.45
N HIS A 388 32.25 28.48 -33.22
CA HIS A 388 31.63 29.60 -32.50
C HIS A 388 30.11 29.44 -32.32
N GLU A 389 29.67 28.21 -32.11
CA GLU A 389 28.29 27.85 -31.78
C GLU A 389 28.16 27.56 -30.28
N LYS A 390 27.01 27.91 -29.71
CA LYS A 390 26.72 27.75 -28.27
C LYS A 390 25.87 26.50 -28.05
N VAL A 391 26.10 25.79 -26.94
CA VAL A 391 25.24 24.68 -26.52
C VAL A 391 23.91 25.23 -26.00
N ARG A 392 22.81 24.56 -26.35
CA ARG A 392 21.45 24.89 -25.90
C ARG A 392 20.72 23.62 -25.52
N GLU A 393 20.27 23.53 -24.27
CA GLU A 393 19.65 22.33 -23.69
C GLU A 393 18.54 22.67 -22.70
#